data_AF-A0A191UGU1-F1
#
_entry.id   AF-A0A191UGU1-F1
#
_cell.length_a   1.000
_cell.length_b   1.000
_cell.length_c   1.000
_cell.angle_alpha   90.00
_cell.angle_beta   90.00
_cell.angle_gamma   90.00
#
_symmetry.space_group_name_H-M   'P 1'
#
loop_
_entity.id
_entity.type
_entity.pdbx_description
1 polymer ?
#
loop_
_entity_poly.entity_id
_entity_poly.type
_entity_poly.pdbx_seq_one_letter_code
_entity_poly.pdbx_strand_id
1 'polypeptide(L)'
;MFYLHCSKQLLDRVSLGANKPAGKGDNILGNWYAKAIFSKPQVALFVNERTLLPVLMPLAPASNLVERFPQYLFKILLSQGVSESFMQQELDHLDKVIYCKSTNRSIIGILNMFTYHLEGYQSMHYADNCFSLSMMMADTPCGPLYKSTITPGNALREFALSGQIH
;
A
#
# COMPACT_ATOMS: atom_id res chain seq x y z
N MET A 1 -3.47 13.43 -8.77
CA MET A 1 -2.03 13.15 -8.58
C MET A 1 -1.80 12.63 -7.17
N PHE A 2 -0.85 11.71 -6.98
CA PHE A 2 -0.47 11.20 -5.65
C PHE A 2 1.04 11.11 -5.44
N TYR A 3 1.44 10.99 -4.17
CA TYR A 3 2.83 10.85 -3.75
C TYR A 3 3.12 9.41 -3.34
N LEU A 4 4.17 8.85 -3.94
CA LEU A 4 4.65 7.51 -3.65
C LEU A 4 6.04 7.55 -3.02
N HIS A 5 6.09 7.22 -1.73
CA HIS A 5 7.29 7.17 -0.91
C HIS A 5 7.96 5.81 -1.01
N CYS A 6 8.93 5.70 -1.90
CA CYS A 6 9.61 4.47 -2.20
C CYS A 6 10.88 4.27 -1.37
N SER A 7 11.19 3.01 -1.05
CA SER A 7 12.54 2.62 -0.64
C SER A 7 13.54 2.95 -1.75
N LYS A 8 14.82 3.14 -1.40
CA LYS A 8 15.87 3.42 -2.40
C LYS A 8 15.90 2.37 -3.51
N GLN A 9 15.84 1.09 -3.13
CA GLN A 9 15.86 -0.03 -4.08
C GLN A 9 14.70 0.00 -5.08
N LEU A 10 13.52 0.47 -4.66
CA LEU A 10 12.37 0.60 -5.55
C LEU A 10 12.51 1.86 -6.43
N LEU A 11 12.90 3.00 -5.86
CA LEU A 11 13.15 4.26 -6.61
C LEU A 11 14.10 4.05 -7.78
N ASP A 12 15.21 3.37 -7.54
CA ASP A 12 16.22 3.11 -8.56
C ASP A 12 15.64 2.32 -9.78
N ARG A 13 14.52 1.60 -9.60
CA ARG A 13 13.84 0.83 -10.65
C ARG A 13 12.66 1.54 -11.32
N VAL A 14 11.88 2.30 -10.58
CA VAL A 14 10.61 2.90 -11.07
C VAL A 14 10.77 4.33 -11.56
N SER A 15 11.81 5.03 -11.10
CA SER A 15 12.04 6.44 -11.42
C SER A 15 13.49 6.74 -11.79
N LEU A 16 14.31 5.71 -12.01
CA LEU A 16 15.76 5.82 -12.22
C LEU A 16 16.43 6.63 -11.09
N GLY A 17 15.93 6.50 -9.86
CA GLY A 17 16.44 7.20 -8.68
C GLY A 17 15.92 8.64 -8.52
N ALA A 18 15.05 9.13 -9.41
CA ALA A 18 14.45 10.46 -9.27
C ALA A 18 13.61 10.53 -7.98
N ASN A 19 13.85 11.59 -7.20
CA ASN A 19 13.25 11.83 -5.90
C ASN A 19 12.90 13.31 -5.74
N LYS A 20 11.63 13.61 -5.47
CA LYS A 20 11.15 14.96 -5.17
C LYS A 20 10.87 15.13 -3.67
N PRO A 21 10.80 16.37 -3.16
CA PRO A 21 10.34 16.61 -1.80
C PRO A 21 8.96 16.01 -1.55
N ALA A 22 8.75 15.50 -0.33
CA ALA A 22 7.46 14.99 0.11
C ALA A 22 6.39 16.07 0.02
N GLY A 23 5.16 15.66 -0.28
CA GLY A 23 3.99 16.54 -0.36
C GLY A 23 2.71 15.80 -0.02
N LYS A 24 1.58 16.40 -0.37
CA LYS A 24 0.25 15.81 -0.21
C LYS A 24 -0.37 15.69 -1.60
N GLY A 25 -0.85 14.49 -1.93
CA GLY A 25 -1.61 14.23 -3.14
C GLY A 25 -3.06 14.72 -3.05
N ASP A 26 -3.76 14.64 -4.18
CA ASP A 26 -5.19 14.96 -4.30
C ASP A 26 -6.08 13.76 -3.92
N ASN A 27 -5.49 12.56 -3.88
CA ASN A 27 -6.19 11.32 -3.56
C ASN A 27 -6.63 11.30 -2.08
N ILE A 28 -7.81 10.72 -1.83
CA ILE A 28 -8.51 10.81 -0.54
C ILE A 28 -7.78 10.06 0.57
N LEU A 29 -7.19 8.90 0.26
CA LEU A 29 -6.41 8.10 1.21
C LEU A 29 -5.05 8.75 1.54
N GLY A 30 -4.59 9.68 0.69
CA GLY A 30 -3.32 10.37 0.85
C GLY A 30 -2.11 9.52 0.46
N ASN A 31 -0.97 9.79 1.09
CA ASN A 31 0.30 9.27 0.61
C ASN A 31 0.42 7.76 0.73
N TRP A 32 1.14 7.17 -0.21
CA TRP A 32 1.45 5.75 -0.25
C TRP A 32 2.94 5.53 -0.06
N TYR A 33 3.31 4.46 0.63
CA TYR A 33 4.69 4.03 0.82
C TYR A 33 4.90 2.69 0.13
N ALA A 34 6.02 2.51 -0.57
CA ALA A 34 6.27 1.28 -1.29
C ALA A 34 7.69 0.73 -1.15
N LYS A 35 7.77 -0.61 -1.18
CA LYS A 35 9.02 -1.36 -1.10
C LYS A 35 8.97 -2.54 -2.06
N ALA A 36 10.06 -2.75 -2.79
CA ALA A 36 10.29 -3.98 -3.54
C ALA A 36 10.73 -5.08 -2.56
N ILE A 37 10.11 -6.26 -2.66
CA ILE A 37 10.47 -7.46 -1.90
C ILE A 37 10.96 -8.51 -2.89
N PHE A 38 12.22 -8.92 -2.72
CA PHE A 38 12.90 -9.84 -3.63
C PHE A 38 12.73 -11.32 -3.24
N SER A 39 11.52 -11.68 -2.80
CA SER A 39 11.14 -13.08 -2.59
C SER A 39 10.82 -13.77 -3.92
N LYS A 40 10.43 -15.05 -3.86
CA LYS A 40 9.96 -15.80 -5.04
C LYS A 40 8.47 -16.13 -4.84
N PRO A 41 7.56 -15.55 -5.66
CA PRO A 41 7.79 -14.54 -6.69
C PRO A 41 8.12 -13.14 -6.11
N GLN A 42 8.80 -12.28 -6.89
CA GLN A 42 9.13 -10.91 -6.47
C GLN A 42 7.88 -10.03 -6.47
N VAL A 43 7.66 -9.29 -5.39
CA VAL A 43 6.46 -8.46 -5.22
C VAL A 43 6.83 -7.03 -4.85
N ALA A 44 5.93 -6.10 -5.17
CA ALA A 44 5.92 -4.77 -4.60
C ALA A 44 4.85 -4.72 -3.51
N LEU A 45 5.23 -4.22 -2.33
CA LEU A 45 4.32 -3.93 -1.23
C LEU A 45 4.09 -2.43 -1.18
N PHE A 46 2.83 -2.03 -1.27
CA PHE A 46 2.35 -0.68 -1.01
C PHE A 46 1.63 -0.65 0.32
N VAL A 47 1.79 0.43 1.09
CA VAL A 47 1.12 0.65 2.37
C VAL A 47 0.64 2.09 2.40
N ASN A 48 -0.65 2.31 2.65
CA ASN A 48 -1.19 3.65 2.81
C ASN A 48 -0.72 4.27 4.13
N GLU A 49 -0.38 5.57 4.12
CA GLU A 49 0.17 6.26 5.30
C GLU A 49 -0.81 6.35 6.47
N ARG A 50 -2.12 6.46 6.20
CA ARG A 50 -3.14 6.69 7.24
C ARG A 50 -3.75 5.40 7.75
N THR A 51 -4.22 4.57 6.83
CA THR A 51 -4.96 3.34 7.13
C THR A 51 -4.04 2.14 7.33
N LEU A 52 -2.76 2.25 6.95
CA LEU A 52 -1.81 1.14 6.87
C LEU A 52 -2.25 0.03 5.91
N LEU A 53 -3.25 0.29 5.05
CA LEU A 53 -3.80 -0.69 4.12
C LEU A 53 -2.68 -1.25 3.22
N PRO A 54 -2.40 -2.56 3.29
CA PRO A 54 -1.40 -3.19 2.46
C PRO A 54 -1.98 -3.57 1.10
N VAL A 55 -1.21 -3.33 0.03
CA VAL A 55 -1.50 -3.82 -1.32
C VAL A 55 -0.24 -4.44 -1.89
N LEU A 56 -0.31 -5.74 -2.14
CA LEU A 56 0.74 -6.51 -2.82
C LEU A 56 0.39 -6.66 -4.29
N MET A 57 1.42 -6.62 -5.12
CA MET A 57 1.33 -6.92 -6.55
C MET A 57 2.67 -7.46 -7.10
N PRO A 58 2.68 -8.19 -8.22
CA PRO A 58 3.92 -8.62 -8.85
C PRO A 58 4.82 -7.42 -9.20
N LEU A 59 6.10 -7.49 -8.83
CA LEU A 59 7.04 -6.40 -9.06
C LEU A 59 7.33 -6.17 -10.55
N ALA A 60 7.38 -7.24 -11.34
CA ALA A 60 7.78 -7.18 -12.74
C ALA A 60 6.57 -6.93 -13.68
N PRO A 61 6.76 -6.12 -14.74
CA PRO A 61 7.88 -5.22 -14.94
C PRO A 61 7.78 -4.00 -14.01
N ALA A 62 8.92 -3.53 -13.50
CA ALA A 62 8.94 -2.39 -12.57
C ALA A 62 8.67 -1.06 -13.27
N SER A 63 8.94 -0.96 -14.57
CA SER A 63 8.76 0.25 -15.37
C SER A 63 7.32 0.76 -15.43
N ASN A 64 6.34 -0.14 -15.39
CA ASN A 64 4.91 0.20 -15.39
C ASN A 64 4.22 -0.13 -14.05
N LEU A 65 4.99 -0.29 -12.97
CA LEU A 65 4.47 -0.73 -11.68
C LEU A 65 3.33 0.18 -11.20
N VAL A 66 3.49 1.49 -11.33
CA VAL A 66 2.49 2.46 -10.88
C VAL A 66 1.27 2.51 -11.80
N GLU A 67 1.42 2.35 -13.11
CA GLU A 67 0.28 2.24 -14.04
C GLU A 67 -0.60 1.04 -13.70
N ARG A 68 0.04 -0.04 -13.21
CA ARG A 68 -0.66 -1.25 -12.77
C ARG A 68 -1.21 -1.15 -11.36
N PHE A 69 -0.83 -0.17 -10.53
CA PHE A 69 -1.24 -0.12 -9.12
C PHE A 69 -2.77 0.06 -8.93
N PRO A 70 -3.46 0.96 -9.65
CA PRO A 70 -4.90 1.20 -9.47
C PRO A 70 -5.78 -0.06 -9.57
N GLN A 71 -5.49 -0.97 -10.49
CA GLN A 71 -6.26 -2.23 -10.64
C GLN A 71 -6.10 -3.19 -9.45
N TYR A 72 -4.95 -3.18 -8.75
CA TYR A 72 -4.77 -3.99 -7.54
C TYR A 72 -5.44 -3.33 -6.35
N LEU A 73 -5.29 -2.01 -6.21
CA LEU A 73 -5.97 -1.25 -5.17
C LEU A 73 -7.51 -1.39 -5.29
N PHE A 74 -8.07 -1.24 -6.49
CA PHE A 74 -9.51 -1.39 -6.73
C PHE A 74 -10.06 -2.72 -6.20
N LYS A 75 -9.38 -3.84 -6.49
CA LYS A 75 -9.81 -5.17 -6.03
C LYS A 75 -9.86 -5.25 -4.50
N ILE A 76 -8.85 -4.69 -3.83
CA ILE A 76 -8.79 -4.65 -2.37
C ILE A 76 -9.90 -3.76 -1.81
N LEU A 77 -10.03 -2.53 -2.32
CA LEU A 77 -11.08 -1.60 -1.89
C LEU A 77 -12.48 -2.21 -2.04
N LEU A 78 -12.77 -2.80 -3.19
CA LEU A 78 -14.04 -3.48 -3.46
C LEU A 78 -14.28 -4.61 -2.46
N SER A 79 -13.27 -5.45 -2.20
CA SER A 79 -13.39 -6.57 -1.26
C SER A 79 -13.52 -6.14 0.21
N GLN A 80 -13.05 -4.94 0.56
CA GLN A 80 -13.17 -4.36 1.89
C GLN A 80 -14.55 -3.69 2.10
N GLY A 81 -15.38 -3.63 1.05
CA GLY A 81 -16.76 -3.13 1.10
C GLY A 81 -16.88 -1.61 1.13
N VAL A 82 -15.87 -0.87 0.65
CA VAL A 82 -15.96 0.59 0.54
C VAL A 82 -16.88 1.00 -0.61
N SER A 83 -17.49 2.19 -0.53
CA SER A 83 -18.45 2.64 -1.53
C SER A 83 -17.82 2.89 -2.90
N GLU A 84 -18.62 2.76 -3.96
CA GLU A 84 -18.19 3.07 -5.33
C GLU A 84 -17.73 4.52 -5.46
N SER A 85 -18.42 5.46 -4.81
CA SER A 85 -18.05 6.88 -4.81
C SER A 85 -16.67 7.11 -4.20
N PHE A 86 -16.33 6.39 -3.11
CA PHE A 86 -15.02 6.48 -2.48
C PHE A 86 -13.94 5.89 -3.39
N MET A 87 -14.19 4.72 -3.98
CA MET A 87 -13.26 4.09 -4.91
C MET A 87 -12.96 4.99 -6.11
N GLN A 88 -13.99 5.58 -6.72
CA GLN A 88 -13.82 6.47 -7.87
C GLN A 88 -12.94 7.68 -7.52
N GLN A 89 -13.25 8.36 -6.42
CA GLN A 89 -12.48 9.52 -5.94
C GLN A 89 -11.01 9.20 -5.64
N GLU A 90 -10.71 8.03 -5.07
CA GLU A 90 -9.33 7.62 -4.85
C GLU A 90 -8.62 7.35 -6.18
N LEU A 91 -9.24 6.55 -7.06
CA LEU A 91 -8.59 6.05 -8.27
C LEU A 91 -8.39 7.14 -9.33
N ASP A 92 -9.27 8.14 -9.40
CA ASP A 92 -9.18 9.29 -10.33
C ASP A 92 -7.90 10.12 -10.15
N HIS A 93 -7.25 10.01 -9.00
CA HIS A 93 -6.06 10.78 -8.68
C HIS A 93 -4.76 9.96 -8.75
N LEU A 94 -4.83 8.69 -9.16
CA LEU A 94 -3.67 7.78 -9.28
C LEU A 94 -3.03 7.75 -10.68
N ASP A 95 -3.52 8.57 -11.59
CA ASP A 95 -3.00 8.74 -12.96
C ASP A 95 -1.58 9.33 -13.00
N LYS A 96 -1.28 10.23 -12.06
CA LYS A 96 -0.01 10.96 -11.98
C LYS A 96 0.67 10.73 -10.65
N VAL A 97 1.90 10.22 -10.71
CA VAL A 97 2.72 9.90 -9.54
C VAL A 97 3.88 10.87 -9.35
N ILE A 98 4.13 11.25 -8.11
CA ILE A 98 5.36 11.91 -7.67
C ILE A 98 6.15 10.94 -6.79
N TYR A 99 7.35 10.58 -7.23
CA TYR A 99 8.23 9.70 -6.48
C TYR A 99 9.03 10.46 -5.43
N CYS A 100 8.97 9.95 -4.20
CA CYS A 100 9.67 10.48 -3.04
C CYS A 100 10.43 9.36 -2.33
N LYS A 101 11.47 9.71 -1.58
CA LYS A 101 12.14 8.79 -0.66
C LYS A 101 11.28 8.60 0.59
N SER A 102 11.18 7.36 1.08
CA SER A 102 10.55 7.09 2.37
C SER A 102 11.32 7.75 3.52
N THR A 103 10.62 8.51 4.37
CA THR A 103 11.19 9.23 5.52
C THR A 103 10.46 8.94 6.84
N ASN A 104 9.18 8.55 6.79
CA ASN A 104 8.39 8.21 7.97
C ASN A 104 8.82 6.86 8.56
N ARG A 105 9.53 6.90 9.70
CA ARG A 105 10.07 5.71 10.37
C ARG A 105 8.99 4.75 10.87
N SER A 106 7.80 5.26 11.23
CA SER A 106 6.68 4.41 11.67
C SER A 106 6.19 3.54 10.52
N ILE A 107 5.94 4.15 9.35
CA ILE A 107 5.50 3.41 8.15
C ILE A 107 6.59 2.48 7.62
N ILE A 108 7.87 2.87 7.71
CA ILE A 108 8.99 1.97 7.41
C ILE A 108 8.98 0.73 8.32
N GLY A 109 8.64 0.90 9.61
CA GLY A 109 8.43 -0.20 10.54
C GLY A 109 7.32 -1.14 10.06
N ILE A 110 6.17 -0.59 9.62
CA ILE A 110 5.05 -1.36 9.07
C ILE A 110 5.43 -2.11 7.78
N LEU A 111 6.14 -1.45 6.85
CA LEU A 111 6.66 -2.10 5.65
C LEU A 111 7.54 -3.31 6.00
N ASN A 112 8.40 -3.18 7.01
CA ASN A 112 9.26 -4.28 7.45
C ASN A 112 8.47 -5.39 8.13
N MET A 113 7.49 -5.07 8.97
CA MET A 113 6.59 -6.05 9.59
C MET A 113 5.83 -6.86 8.52
N PHE A 114 5.22 -6.21 7.54
CA PHE A 114 4.54 -6.92 6.45
C PHE A 114 5.50 -7.68 5.53
N THR A 115 6.74 -7.21 5.35
CA THR A 115 7.78 -7.99 4.66
C THR A 115 8.01 -9.32 5.41
N TYR A 116 8.13 -9.27 6.73
CA TYR A 116 8.30 -10.47 7.56
C TYR A 116 7.08 -11.40 7.52
N HIS A 117 5.86 -10.86 7.58
CA HIS A 117 4.64 -11.67 7.42
C HIS A 117 4.56 -12.36 6.06
N LEU A 118 4.95 -11.66 4.99
CA LEU A 118 4.99 -12.24 3.65
C LEU A 118 5.89 -13.48 3.59
N GLU A 119 7.10 -13.38 4.13
CA GLU A 119 8.06 -14.48 4.18
C GLU A 119 7.46 -15.69 4.93
N GLY A 120 6.78 -15.43 6.05
CA GLY A 120 6.05 -16.46 6.80
C GLY A 120 4.95 -17.13 5.98
N TYR A 121 4.04 -16.33 5.39
CA TYR A 121 2.93 -16.86 4.59
C TYR A 121 3.40 -17.66 3.37
N GLN A 122 4.47 -17.20 2.70
CA GLN A 122 5.06 -17.92 1.57
C GLN A 122 5.69 -19.26 2.01
N SER A 123 6.38 -19.29 3.16
CA SER A 123 7.02 -20.51 3.67
C SER A 123 6.01 -21.59 4.07
N MET A 124 4.81 -21.19 4.46
CA MET A 124 3.74 -22.08 4.93
C MET A 124 2.65 -22.32 3.87
N HIS A 125 2.81 -21.81 2.64
CA HIS A 125 1.83 -21.94 1.55
C HIS A 125 0.41 -21.48 1.93
N TYR A 126 0.29 -20.45 2.77
CA TYR A 126 -1.02 -19.95 3.23
C TYR A 126 -1.83 -19.24 2.13
N ALA A 127 -1.14 -18.64 1.15
CA ALA A 127 -1.78 -17.95 0.05
C ALA A 127 -0.87 -17.92 -1.19
N ASP A 128 -1.47 -18.22 -2.34
CA ASP A 128 -0.73 -18.37 -3.60
C ASP A 128 -0.72 -17.11 -4.48
N ASN A 129 -1.45 -16.06 -4.07
CA ASN A 129 -1.57 -14.85 -4.87
C ASN A 129 -1.50 -13.56 -4.02
N CYS A 130 -1.11 -12.46 -4.67
CA CYS A 130 -0.93 -11.16 -4.03
C CYS A 130 -2.21 -10.58 -3.42
N PHE A 131 -3.38 -10.87 -4.00
CA PHE A 131 -4.66 -10.37 -3.50
C PHE A 131 -4.97 -11.00 -2.13
N SER A 132 -4.92 -12.32 -2.03
CA SER A 132 -5.15 -13.07 -0.78
C SER A 132 -4.17 -12.65 0.31
N LEU A 133 -2.89 -12.48 -0.03
CA LEU A 133 -1.86 -11.99 0.91
C LEU A 133 -2.16 -10.56 1.41
N SER A 134 -2.62 -9.67 0.52
CA SER A 134 -3.00 -8.31 0.89
C SER A 134 -4.18 -8.32 1.86
N MET A 135 -5.19 -9.16 1.62
CA MET A 135 -6.35 -9.29 2.49
C MET A 135 -5.97 -9.83 3.87
N MET A 136 -5.15 -10.89 3.94
CA MET A 136 -4.67 -11.41 5.22
C MET A 136 -3.90 -10.35 6.01
N MET A 137 -3.04 -9.57 5.34
CA MET A 137 -2.32 -8.48 5.98
C MET A 137 -3.24 -7.32 6.39
N ALA A 138 -4.29 -7.04 5.62
CA ALA A 138 -5.28 -6.01 5.97
C ALA A 138 -6.08 -6.38 7.23
N ASP A 139 -6.23 -7.67 7.52
CA ASP A 139 -6.88 -8.16 8.74
C ASP A 139 -5.90 -8.46 9.88
N THR A 140 -4.60 -8.17 9.67
CA THR A 140 -3.58 -8.36 10.70
C THR A 140 -3.53 -7.18 11.67
N PRO A 141 -3.60 -7.41 12.99
CA PRO A 141 -3.45 -6.34 13.98
C PRO A 141 -2.13 -5.58 13.81
N CYS A 142 -2.21 -4.24 13.78
CA CYS A 142 -1.06 -3.36 13.61
C CYS A 142 -0.90 -2.46 14.83
N GLY A 143 0.30 -2.43 15.42
CA GLY A 143 0.58 -1.67 16.65
C GLY A 143 0.09 -0.20 16.65
N PRO A 144 0.28 0.59 15.57
CA PRO A 144 -0.22 1.96 15.52
C PRO A 144 -1.76 2.09 15.55
N LEU A 145 -2.51 1.02 15.28
CA LEU A 145 -3.97 0.99 15.24
C LEU A 145 -4.59 0.36 16.49
N TYR A 146 -3.80 -0.15 17.44
CA TYR A 146 -4.32 -0.91 18.60
C TYR A 146 -5.29 -0.13 19.50
N LYS A 147 -5.16 1.20 19.54
CA LYS A 147 -6.04 2.05 20.35
C LYS A 147 -7.33 2.46 19.61
N SER A 148 -7.48 2.05 18.36
CA SER A 148 -8.56 2.46 17.46
C SER A 148 -9.15 1.24 16.74
N THR A 149 -8.77 1.06 15.48
CA THR A 149 -9.37 0.12 14.53
C THR A 149 -8.73 -1.25 14.56
N ILE A 150 -7.60 -1.38 15.24
CA ILE A 150 -6.78 -2.59 15.43
C ILE A 150 -6.13 -3.08 14.13
N THR A 151 -6.88 -3.18 13.03
CA THR A 151 -6.43 -3.71 11.74
C THR A 151 -6.54 -2.66 10.62
N PRO A 152 -5.70 -2.75 9.58
CA PRO A 152 -5.79 -1.85 8.43
C PRO A 152 -7.13 -1.86 7.69
N GLY A 153 -7.78 -3.02 7.57
CA GLY A 153 -9.08 -3.15 6.92
C GLY A 153 -10.18 -2.38 7.67
N ASN A 154 -10.17 -2.43 9.00
CA ASN A 154 -11.06 -1.61 9.83
C ASN A 154 -10.73 -0.12 9.68
N ALA A 155 -9.45 0.25 9.68
CA ALA A 155 -9.01 1.62 9.46
C ALA A 155 -9.49 2.19 8.13
N LEU A 156 -9.41 1.40 7.06
CA LEU A 156 -9.96 1.77 5.75
C LEU A 156 -11.47 1.98 5.81
N ARG A 157 -12.22 1.04 6.37
CA ARG A 157 -13.68 1.12 6.45
C ARG A 157 -14.14 2.33 7.25
N GLU A 158 -13.52 2.58 8.39
CA GLU A 158 -13.82 3.75 9.22
C GLU A 158 -13.51 5.05 8.47
N PHE A 159 -12.31 5.14 7.88
CA PHE A 159 -11.92 6.32 7.09
C PHE A 159 -12.87 6.56 5.90
N ALA A 160 -13.33 5.49 5.23
CA ALA A 160 -14.27 5.61 4.13
C ALA A 160 -15.65 6.12 4.57
N LEU A 161 -16.05 5.89 5.82
CA LEU A 161 -17.33 6.34 6.37
C LEU A 161 -17.26 7.76 6.95
N SER A 162 -16.19 8.09 7.69
CA SER A 162 -16.11 9.34 8.47
C SER A 162 -15.10 10.36 7.92
N GLY A 163 -14.24 9.96 6.99
CA GLY A 163 -13.09 10.74 6.55
C GLY A 163 -11.96 10.84 7.59
N GLN A 164 -12.07 10.14 8.72
CA GLN A 164 -11.10 10.13 9.82
C GLN A 164 -10.91 8.71 10.38
N ILE A 165 -9.83 8.50 11.12
CA ILE A 165 -9.61 7.29 11.92
C ILE A 165 -9.50 7.77 13.36
N HIS A 166 -10.42 7.34 14.23
CA HIS A 166 -10.52 7.80 15.62
C HIS A 166 -9.70 6.95 16.58
#